data_AF-A0A674ITV5-F1
#
_entry.id   AF-A0A674ITV5-F1
#
_cell.length_a   1.000
_cell.length_b   1.000
_cell.length_c   1.000
_cell.angle_alpha   90.00
_cell.angle_beta   90.00
_cell.angle_gamma   90.00
#
_symmetry.space_group_name_H-M   'P 1'
#
loop_
_entity.id
_entity.type
_entity.pdbx_description
1 polymer ?
#
loop_
_entity_poly.entity_id
_entity_poly.type
_entity_poly.pdbx_seq_one_letter_code
_entity_poly.pdbx_strand_id
1 'polypeptide(L)'
;VDKMAAIAGLQGRVEAHERQVFGPSGARQGAADGLVKVQVALGNIASKRERIKILYKKIEDLIKYLDPQYIDRMAVPNAMKLQFILAEEQFILSQVALLEQVNNLQPFLDSAHIKAAPDHAAKLQRLAQIHIQQQVE
;
A
#
# COMPACT_ATOMS: atom_id res chain seq x y z
N VAL A 1 -7.52 15.01 28.33
CA VAL A 1 -7.31 13.58 28.64
C VAL A 1 -6.38 12.92 27.63
N ASP A 2 -6.57 13.11 26.32
CA ASP A 2 -5.69 12.54 25.26
C ASP A 2 -4.19 12.90 25.35
N LYS A 3 -3.85 14.15 25.66
CA LYS A 3 -2.44 14.58 25.70
C LYS A 3 -1.63 13.88 26.80
N MET A 4 -2.25 13.58 27.94
CA MET A 4 -1.58 12.89 29.05
C MET A 4 -1.36 11.40 28.72
N ALA A 5 -2.31 10.76 28.01
CA ALA A 5 -2.16 9.40 27.53
C ALA A 5 -1.06 9.29 26.44
N ALA A 6 -0.99 10.26 25.53
CA ALA A 6 0.06 10.33 24.52
C ALA A 6 1.46 10.54 25.14
N ILE A 7 1.55 11.42 26.16
CA ILE A 7 2.80 11.64 26.90
C ILE A 7 3.22 10.38 27.65
N ALA A 8 2.30 9.69 28.33
CA ALA A 8 2.61 8.44 29.02
C ALA A 8 3.08 7.34 28.05
N GLY A 9 2.45 7.23 26.86
CA GLY A 9 2.88 6.30 25.82
C GLY A 9 4.26 6.61 25.25
N LEU A 10 4.58 7.90 25.05
CA LEU A 10 5.91 8.33 24.64
C LEU A 10 6.95 8.07 25.72
N GLN A 11 6.62 8.31 26.98
CA GLN A 11 7.51 8.11 28.11
C GLN A 11 7.88 6.63 28.28
N GLY A 12 6.91 5.72 28.17
CA GLY A 12 7.18 4.27 28.19
C GLY A 12 8.07 3.80 27.03
N ARG A 13 7.92 4.40 25.84
CA ARG A 13 8.80 4.11 24.69
C ARG A 13 10.22 4.62 24.91
N VAL A 14 10.37 5.81 25.48
CA VAL A 14 11.67 6.39 25.80
C VAL A 14 12.39 5.52 26.84
N GLU A 15 11.71 5.12 27.92
CA GLU A 15 12.28 4.24 28.94
C GLU A 15 12.70 2.87 28.37
N ALA A 16 11.90 2.29 27.47
CA ALA A 16 12.27 1.05 26.79
C ALA A 16 13.52 1.22 25.91
N HIS A 17 13.63 2.35 25.18
CA HIS A 17 14.81 2.66 24.38
C HIS A 17 16.05 2.92 25.24
N GLU A 18 15.91 3.64 26.36
CA GLU A 18 17.02 3.90 27.28
C GLU A 18 17.54 2.61 27.91
N ARG A 19 16.65 1.67 28.27
CA ARG A 19 17.04 0.34 28.74
C ARG A 19 17.78 -0.49 27.69
N GLN A 20 17.39 -0.40 26.43
CA GLN A 20 18.07 -1.11 25.34
C GLN A 20 19.45 -0.53 25.02
N VAL A 21 19.62 0.79 25.11
CA VAL A 21 20.88 1.46 24.73
C VAL A 21 21.88 1.52 25.89
N PHE A 22 21.42 1.81 27.12
CA PHE A 22 22.29 2.00 28.28
C PHE A 22 22.34 0.79 29.23
N GLY A 23 21.49 -0.22 29.00
CA GLY A 23 21.38 -1.39 29.87
C GLY A 23 20.93 -1.04 31.30
N PRO A 24 20.90 -2.02 32.23
CA PRO A 24 20.45 -1.80 33.60
C PRO A 24 21.36 -0.88 34.44
N SER A 25 22.55 -0.52 33.95
CA SER A 25 23.55 0.23 34.71
C SER A 25 23.67 1.71 34.33
N GLY A 26 22.89 2.21 33.36
CA GLY A 26 22.87 3.64 32.99
C GLY A 26 24.22 4.21 32.52
N ALA A 27 25.19 3.34 32.23
CA ALA A 27 26.52 3.76 31.83
C ALA A 27 26.43 4.29 30.40
N ARG A 28 26.75 5.57 30.20
CA ARG A 28 26.98 6.17 28.88
C ARG A 28 28.25 5.58 28.25
N GLN A 29 28.23 4.30 27.91
CA GLN A 29 29.19 3.76 26.96
C GLN A 29 28.67 4.16 25.58
N GLY A 30 29.47 4.96 24.86
CA GLY A 30 29.12 5.41 23.53
C GLY A 30 28.89 4.21 22.61
N ALA A 31 27.61 3.84 22.42
CA ALA A 31 27.23 2.76 21.50
C ALA A 31 27.80 3.02 20.10
N ALA A 32 27.94 4.29 19.71
CA ALA A 32 28.63 4.70 18.50
C ALA A 32 30.11 4.31 18.48
N ASP A 33 30.87 4.58 19.55
CA ASP A 33 32.29 4.19 19.63
C ASP A 33 32.47 2.67 19.71
N GLY A 34 31.58 1.97 20.43
CA GLY A 34 31.54 0.51 20.47
C GLY A 34 31.25 -0.08 19.09
N LEU A 35 30.26 0.47 18.39
CA LEU A 35 29.89 0.07 17.03
C LEU A 35 31.00 0.36 16.02
N VAL A 36 31.66 1.51 16.12
CA VAL A 36 32.82 1.85 15.28
C VAL A 36 33.98 0.88 15.54
N LYS A 37 34.26 0.53 16.79
CA LYS A 37 35.29 -0.47 17.12
C LYS A 37 34.94 -1.86 16.57
N VAL A 38 33.69 -2.28 16.69
CA VAL A 38 33.21 -3.56 16.13
C VAL A 38 33.26 -3.52 14.60
N GLN A 39 32.88 -2.41 13.97
CA GLN A 39 32.95 -2.22 12.51
C GLN A 39 34.39 -2.28 12.01
N VAL A 40 35.34 -1.64 12.70
CA VAL A 40 36.77 -1.68 12.35
C VAL A 40 37.34 -3.08 12.56
N ALA A 41 37.00 -3.75 13.66
CA ALA A 41 37.41 -5.14 13.91
C ALA A 41 36.87 -6.09 12.84
N LEU A 42 35.59 -5.96 12.47
CA LEU A 42 34.95 -6.72 11.42
C LEU A 42 35.54 -6.41 10.04
N GLY A 43 35.83 -5.15 9.73
CA GLY A 43 36.52 -4.76 8.49
C GLY A 43 37.92 -5.37 8.39
N ASN A 44 38.67 -5.40 9.49
CA ASN A 44 40.00 -6.02 9.55
C ASN A 44 39.94 -7.56 9.45
N ILE A 45 38.90 -8.18 9.98
CA ILE A 45 38.69 -9.64 9.90
C ILE A 45 38.18 -10.05 8.51
N ALA A 46 37.23 -9.30 7.93
CA ALA A 46 36.64 -9.55 6.62
C ALA A 46 37.62 -9.30 5.48
N SER A 47 38.53 -8.32 5.61
CA SER A 47 39.60 -8.06 4.63
C SER A 47 40.68 -9.15 4.61
N LYS A 48 40.93 -9.83 5.73
CA LYS A 48 41.92 -10.92 5.83
C LYS A 48 41.34 -12.32 5.57
N ARG A 49 40.02 -12.48 5.63
CA ARG A 49 39.33 -13.77 5.45
C ARG A 49 38.15 -13.61 4.49
N GLU A 50 38.40 -13.84 3.19
CA GLU A 50 37.39 -13.74 2.12
C GLU A 50 36.10 -14.53 2.42
N ARG A 51 36.22 -15.67 3.12
CA ARG A 51 35.07 -16.47 3.58
C ARG A 51 34.11 -15.67 4.48
N ILE A 52 34.63 -14.83 5.36
CA ILE A 52 33.82 -14.02 6.28
C ILE A 52 33.07 -12.91 5.52
N LYS A 53 33.72 -12.29 4.53
CA LYS A 53 33.09 -11.31 3.64
C LYS A 53 31.93 -11.92 2.83
N ILE A 54 32.10 -13.15 2.35
CA ILE A 54 31.03 -13.90 1.67
C ILE A 54 29.89 -14.22 2.65
N LEU A 55 30.21 -14.63 3.88
CA LEU A 55 29.22 -14.87 4.94
C LEU A 55 28.41 -13.61 5.28
N TYR A 56 29.04 -12.44 5.40
CA TYR A 56 28.34 -11.18 5.66
C TYR A 56 27.34 -10.82 4.55
N LYS A 57 27.73 -10.96 3.28
CA LYS A 57 26.80 -10.75 2.16
C LYS A 57 25.65 -11.77 2.17
N LYS A 58 25.95 -13.03 2.51
CA LYS A 58 24.92 -14.07 2.62
C LYS A 58 23.96 -13.83 3.77
N ILE A 59 24.36 -13.18 4.86
CA ILE A 59 23.46 -12.85 5.99
C ILE A 59 22.36 -11.88 5.53
N GLU A 60 22.71 -10.83 4.77
CA GLU A 60 21.71 -9.91 4.21
C GLU A 60 20.73 -10.63 3.29
N ASP A 61 21.22 -11.55 2.46
CA ASP A 61 20.38 -12.36 1.60
C ASP A 61 19.51 -13.34 2.40
N LEU A 62 20.07 -13.99 3.44
CA LEU A 62 19.32 -14.87 4.34
C LEU A 62 18.20 -14.13 5.05
N ILE A 63 18.42 -12.90 5.52
CA ILE A 63 17.38 -12.07 6.14
C ILE A 63 16.24 -11.81 5.15
N LYS A 64 16.53 -11.58 3.86
CA LYS A 64 15.50 -11.44 2.82
C LYS A 64 14.74 -12.74 2.58
N TYR A 65 15.42 -13.89 2.57
CA TYR A 65 14.78 -15.20 2.41
C TYR A 65 14.01 -15.66 3.65
N LEU A 66 14.33 -15.13 4.83
CA LEU A 66 13.65 -15.39 6.10
C LEU A 66 12.38 -14.55 6.29
N ASP A 67 12.15 -13.52 5.46
CA ASP A 67 10.88 -12.79 5.45
C ASP A 67 9.79 -13.69 4.86
N PRO A 68 8.76 -14.09 5.64
CA PRO A 68 7.67 -14.92 5.15
C PRO A 68 6.96 -14.30 3.94
N GLN A 69 6.94 -12.97 3.84
CA GLN A 69 6.34 -12.26 2.71
C GLN A 69 7.11 -12.42 1.40
N TYR A 70 8.40 -12.77 1.47
CA TYR A 70 9.24 -13.00 0.30
C TYR A 70 8.90 -14.35 -0.38
N ILE A 71 8.74 -15.41 0.41
CA ILE A 71 8.39 -16.75 -0.10
C ILE A 71 6.96 -16.77 -0.66
N ASP A 72 6.01 -16.14 0.04
CA ASP A 72 4.61 -16.10 -0.38
C ASP A 72 4.38 -15.32 -1.69
N ARG A 73 5.24 -14.34 -2.00
CA ARG A 73 5.13 -13.55 -3.25
C ARG A 73 5.85 -14.16 -4.44
N MET A 74 6.92 -14.93 -4.23
CA MET A 74 7.79 -15.36 -5.34
C MET A 74 7.31 -16.61 -6.09
N ALA A 75 6.53 -17.50 -5.46
CA ALA A 75 6.25 -18.79 -6.07
C ALA A 75 4.83 -19.28 -5.81
N VAL A 76 3.85 -18.74 -6.55
CA VAL A 76 2.61 -19.50 -6.79
C VAL A 76 2.99 -20.71 -7.65
N PRO A 77 2.91 -21.95 -7.12
CA PRO A 77 3.31 -23.13 -7.88
C PRO A 77 2.45 -23.28 -9.12
N ASN A 78 3.00 -23.82 -10.22
CA ASN A 78 2.25 -23.92 -11.49
C ASN A 78 0.97 -24.76 -11.37
N ALA A 79 0.96 -25.80 -10.51
CA ALA A 79 -0.23 -26.58 -10.22
C ALA A 79 -1.34 -25.73 -9.55
N MET A 80 -0.96 -24.76 -8.72
CA MET A 80 -1.89 -23.84 -8.05
C MET A 80 -2.46 -22.82 -9.04
N LYS A 81 -1.68 -22.36 -10.01
CA LYS A 81 -2.17 -21.45 -11.07
C LYS A 81 -3.31 -22.06 -11.88
N LEU A 82 -3.22 -23.36 -12.23
CA LEU A 82 -4.29 -24.05 -12.93
C LEU A 82 -5.56 -24.13 -12.08
N GLN A 83 -5.42 -24.54 -10.82
CA GLN A 83 -6.55 -24.61 -9.89
C GLN A 83 -7.20 -23.25 -9.65
N PHE A 84 -6.39 -22.18 -9.58
CA PHE A 84 -6.86 -20.82 -9.45
C PHE A 84 -7.68 -20.37 -10.67
N ILE A 85 -7.17 -20.61 -11.88
CA ILE A 85 -7.88 -20.26 -13.12
C ILE A 85 -9.21 -21.02 -13.23
N LEU A 86 -9.22 -22.32 -12.91
CA LEU A 86 -10.44 -23.13 -12.96
C LEU A 86 -11.46 -22.71 -11.88
N ALA A 87 -10.99 -22.40 -10.66
CA ALA A 87 -11.85 -21.91 -9.59
C ALA A 87 -12.45 -20.53 -9.90
N GLU A 88 -11.68 -19.66 -10.55
CA GLU A 88 -12.11 -18.31 -10.93
C GLU A 88 -12.73 -18.20 -12.34
N GLU A 89 -12.87 -19.30 -13.08
CA GLU A 89 -13.32 -19.28 -14.48
C GLU A 89 -14.66 -18.53 -14.63
N GLN A 90 -15.64 -18.86 -13.79
CA GLN A 90 -16.97 -18.22 -13.82
C GLN A 90 -16.89 -16.74 -13.43
N PHE A 91 -16.01 -16.40 -12.49
CA PHE A 91 -15.77 -15.01 -12.10
C PHE A 91 -15.18 -14.22 -13.27
N ILE A 92 -14.13 -14.74 -13.91
CA ILE A 92 -13.48 -14.10 -15.07
C ILE A 92 -14.49 -13.91 -16.21
N LEU A 93 -15.28 -14.93 -16.54
CA LEU A 93 -16.30 -14.84 -17.60
C LEU A 93 -17.38 -13.79 -17.27
N SER A 94 -17.87 -13.77 -16.02
CA SER A 94 -18.86 -12.75 -15.61
C SER A 94 -18.30 -11.33 -15.66
N GLN A 95 -17.03 -11.14 -15.30
CA GLN A 95 -16.36 -9.83 -15.40
C GLN A 95 -16.18 -9.38 -16.85
N VAL A 96 -15.83 -10.30 -17.76
CA VAL A 96 -15.74 -10.00 -19.19
C VAL A 96 -17.10 -9.56 -19.75
N ALA A 97 -18.17 -10.30 -19.44
CA ALA A 97 -19.52 -9.93 -19.88
C ALA A 97 -19.96 -8.55 -19.37
N LEU A 98 -19.64 -8.22 -18.11
CA LEU A 98 -19.93 -6.90 -17.55
C LEU A 98 -19.07 -5.81 -18.20
N LEU A 99 -17.79 -6.09 -18.45
CA LEU A 99 -16.88 -5.16 -19.12
C LEU A 99 -17.34 -4.85 -20.55
N GLU A 100 -17.82 -5.86 -21.29
CA GLU A 100 -18.39 -5.66 -22.62
C GLU A 100 -19.62 -4.76 -22.58
N GLN A 101 -20.52 -4.94 -21.59
CA GLN A 101 -21.67 -4.04 -21.41
C GLN A 101 -21.21 -2.60 -21.15
N VAL A 102 -20.23 -2.40 -20.27
CA VAL A 102 -19.68 -1.07 -19.98
C VAL A 102 -19.04 -0.46 -21.22
N ASN A 103 -18.28 -1.23 -22.00
CA ASN A 103 -17.66 -0.78 -23.24
C ASN A 103 -18.71 -0.36 -24.28
N ASN A 104 -19.80 -1.12 -24.39
CA ASN A 104 -20.93 -0.77 -25.28
C ASN A 104 -21.68 0.49 -24.82
N LEU A 105 -21.65 0.80 -23.52
CA LEU A 105 -22.29 1.99 -22.95
C LEU A 105 -21.42 3.26 -23.02
N GLN A 106 -20.11 3.11 -23.22
CA GLN A 106 -19.15 4.22 -23.31
C GLN A 106 -19.55 5.31 -24.33
N PRO A 107 -20.06 5.01 -25.54
CA PRO A 107 -20.44 6.03 -26.52
C PRO A 107 -21.64 6.90 -26.10
N PHE A 108 -22.50 6.42 -25.19
CA PHE A 108 -23.67 7.18 -24.75
C PHE A 108 -23.33 8.34 -23.82
N LEU A 109 -22.17 8.28 -23.16
CA LEU A 109 -21.65 9.35 -22.31
C LEU A 109 -21.38 10.63 -23.11
N ASP A 110 -21.02 10.51 -24.40
CA ASP A 110 -20.73 11.66 -25.27
C ASP A 110 -21.89 12.01 -26.21
N SER A 111 -23.10 11.53 -25.93
CA SER A 111 -24.24 11.72 -26.83
C SER A 111 -24.63 13.20 -26.97
N ALA A 112 -24.83 13.63 -28.22
CA ALA A 112 -25.23 15.00 -28.54
C ALA A 112 -26.57 15.39 -27.91
N HIS A 113 -27.47 14.44 -27.69
CA HIS A 113 -28.76 14.66 -27.05
C HIS A 113 -28.64 15.02 -25.56
N ILE A 114 -27.70 14.40 -24.83
CA ILE A 114 -27.41 14.77 -23.44
C ILE A 114 -26.77 16.17 -23.40
N LYS A 115 -25.88 16.49 -24.35
CA LYS A 115 -25.27 17.82 -24.45
C LYS A 115 -26.27 18.93 -24.80
N ALA A 116 -27.28 18.63 -25.61
CA ALA A 116 -28.31 19.58 -26.03
C ALA A 116 -29.46 19.75 -25.01
N ALA A 117 -29.46 19.00 -23.91
CA ALA A 117 -30.50 19.08 -22.87
C ALA A 117 -30.71 20.51 -22.29
N PRO A 118 -29.67 21.33 -22.04
CA PRO A 118 -29.85 22.70 -21.55
C PRO A 118 -30.59 23.61 -22.56
N ASP A 119 -30.37 23.42 -23.86
CA ASP A 119 -31.01 24.23 -24.91
C ASP A 119 -32.52 23.98 -24.95
N HIS A 120 -32.94 22.75 -24.70
CA HIS A 120 -34.35 22.38 -24.60
C HIS A 120 -34.96 22.83 -23.27
N ALA A 121 -34.19 22.87 -22.17
CA ALA A 121 -34.66 23.32 -20.87
C ALA A 121 -35.14 24.79 -20.89
N ALA A 122 -34.44 25.67 -21.61
CA ALA A 122 -34.85 27.08 -21.75
C ALA A 122 -36.22 27.23 -22.46
N LYS A 123 -36.44 26.44 -23.51
CA LYS A 123 -37.73 26.41 -24.23
C LYS A 123 -38.84 25.82 -23.35
N LEU A 124 -38.53 24.76 -22.60
CA LEU A 124 -39.46 24.12 -21.67
C LEU A 124 -39.86 25.06 -20.52
N GLN A 125 -38.90 25.81 -19.96
CA GLN A 125 -39.15 26.77 -18.88
C GLN A 125 -40.11 27.88 -19.34
N ARG A 126 -39.92 28.39 -20.56
CA ARG A 126 -40.83 29.39 -21.15
C ARG A 126 -42.24 28.83 -21.34
N LEU A 127 -42.34 27.59 -21.83
CA LEU A 127 -43.63 26.92 -22.00
C LEU A 127 -44.33 26.69 -20.65
N ALA A 128 -43.58 26.26 -19.64
CA ALA A 128 -44.09 26.06 -18.28
C ALA A 128 -44.62 27.36 -17.68
N GLN A 129 -43.93 28.49 -17.90
CA GLN A 129 -44.39 29.79 -17.44
C GLN A 129 -45.71 30.22 -18.10
N ILE A 130 -45.82 30.05 -19.43
CA ILE A 130 -47.07 30.30 -20.15
C ILE A 130 -48.19 29.39 -19.64
N HIS A 131 -47.89 28.12 -19.40
CA HIS A 131 -48.86 27.15 -18.90
C HIS A 131 -49.37 27.53 -17.50
N ILE A 132 -48.50 27.96 -16.59
CA ILE A 132 -48.89 28.47 -15.27
C ILE A 132 -49.79 29.71 -15.43
N GLN A 133 -49.45 30.62 -16.35
CA GLN A 133 -50.30 31.78 -16.65
C GLN A 133 -51.71 31.36 -17.10
N GLN A 134 -51.82 30.34 -17.97
CA GLN A 134 -53.09 29.81 -18.47
C GLN A 134 -53.91 29.02 -17.45
N GLN A 135 -53.31 28.53 -16.37
CA GLN A 135 -54.02 27.79 -15.32
C GLN A 135 -54.56 28.70 -14.20
N VAL A 136 -54.04 29.93 -14.12
CA VAL A 136 -54.43 30.91 -13.09
C VAL A 136 -55.51 31.89 -13.60
N GLU A 137 -55.69 31.99 -14.92
CA GLU A 137 -56.88 32.57 -15.57
C GLU A 137 -58.05 31.57 -15.62
#